data_AF-A0A317IG20-F1
#
_entry.id   AF-A0A317IG20-F1
#
_cell.length_a   1.000
_cell.length_b   1.000
_cell.length_c   1.000
_cell.angle_alpha   90.00
_cell.angle_beta   90.00
_cell.angle_gamma   90.00
#
_symmetry.space_group_name_H-M   'P 1'
#
loop_
_entity.id
_entity.type
_entity.pdbx_description
1 polymer ?
#
loop_
_entity_poly.entity_id
_entity_poly.type
_entity_poly.pdbx_seq_one_letter_code
_entity_poly.pdbx_strand_id
1 'polypeptide(L)'
;MGKFNAGSNKIYQQLTSVLPGGVWSMPAFFNNKLYYGPVNGPIMAFQFANAVLSTTPVSQTPNAFGYPGATPSISANGNANGIVWAAENTNPAVLHAYDATDLHELYNSNQAAGGRDHFGTGNKFITPTIADGKVFVATTTGAGVFGVLGGTVPPPTFSPPPGTYTSAVRVTISDANANAKIYYTTDGTTPTPSSTLFRRPIRIATTTTIKAIAVVGGISSPVASGTYTLQ
;
A
#
# COMPACT_ATOMS: atom_id res chain seq x y z
N MET A 1 -18.98 0.20 25.13
CA MET A 1 -18.20 1.15 25.96
C MET A 1 -18.82 1.20 27.34
N GLY A 2 -18.03 1.01 28.40
CA GLY A 2 -18.51 1.02 29.78
C GLY A 2 -19.17 2.37 30.11
N LYS A 3 -20.39 2.34 30.64
CA LYS A 3 -21.11 3.56 31.05
C LYS A 3 -20.36 4.22 32.22
N PHE A 4 -20.36 5.56 32.25
CA PHE A 4 -19.80 6.33 33.36
C PHE A 4 -20.36 5.88 34.71
N ASN A 5 -19.51 5.76 35.73
CA ASN A 5 -19.88 5.43 37.09
C ASN A 5 -19.10 6.31 38.06
N ALA A 6 -19.80 7.12 38.86
CA ALA A 6 -19.19 8.09 39.76
C ALA A 6 -18.52 7.49 41.02
N GLY A 7 -18.76 6.21 41.33
CA GLY A 7 -18.27 5.56 42.55
C GLY A 7 -17.19 4.50 42.32
N SER A 8 -16.91 4.11 41.08
CA SER A 8 -15.88 3.11 40.78
C SER A 8 -15.47 3.15 39.31
N ASN A 9 -14.20 2.85 39.05
CA ASN A 9 -13.72 2.62 37.68
C ASN A 9 -14.26 1.28 37.17
N LYS A 10 -15.11 1.31 36.15
CA LYS A 10 -15.58 0.12 35.43
C LYS A 10 -14.63 -0.24 34.29
N ILE A 11 -13.38 -0.57 34.65
CA ILE A 11 -12.37 -1.01 33.69
C ILE A 11 -12.78 -2.37 33.16
N TYR A 12 -13.05 -2.43 31.85
CA TYR A 12 -13.47 -3.68 31.18
C TYR A 12 -12.30 -4.68 31.08
N GLN A 13 -11.10 -4.18 30.80
CA GLN A 13 -9.86 -4.95 30.78
C GLN A 13 -8.69 -4.02 31.11
N GLN A 14 -7.76 -4.51 31.94
CA GLN A 14 -6.45 -3.89 32.16
C GLN A 14 -5.38 -4.93 31.86
N LEU A 15 -4.38 -4.53 31.08
CA LEU A 15 -3.20 -5.33 30.83
C LEU A 15 -2.01 -4.70 31.54
N THR A 16 -1.38 -5.45 32.44
CA THR A 16 -0.25 -4.96 33.24
C THR A 16 1.04 -5.58 32.70
N SER A 17 2.04 -4.74 32.44
CA SER A 17 3.40 -5.16 32.03
C SER A 17 3.47 -5.98 30.73
N VAL A 18 2.50 -5.81 29.82
CA VAL A 18 2.50 -6.51 28.51
C VAL A 18 3.41 -5.84 27.47
N LEU A 19 3.85 -4.60 27.71
CA LEU A 19 4.82 -3.89 26.86
C LEU A 19 6.17 -3.80 27.60
N PRO A 20 7.31 -4.01 26.90
CA PRO A 20 8.64 -4.01 27.50
C PRO A 20 9.17 -2.61 27.82
N GLY A 21 8.50 -1.55 27.38
CA GLY A 21 8.96 -0.17 27.52
C GLY A 21 7.82 0.83 27.65
N GLY A 22 8.16 2.07 27.99
CA GLY A 22 7.19 3.14 28.12
C GLY A 22 6.56 3.51 26.78
N VAL A 23 5.38 4.12 26.85
CA VAL A 23 4.51 4.38 25.72
C VAL A 23 4.35 5.88 25.54
N TRP A 24 4.84 6.36 24.40
CA TRP A 24 4.71 7.75 23.95
C TRP A 24 4.17 7.83 22.51
N SER A 25 3.61 6.72 22.04
CA SER A 25 3.08 6.52 20.69
C SER A 25 1.57 6.28 20.74
N MET A 26 0.94 6.20 19.56
CA MET A 26 -0.47 5.84 19.41
C MET A 26 -0.57 4.49 18.70
N PRO A 27 -1.48 3.60 19.11
CA PRO A 27 -1.67 2.34 18.40
C PRO A 27 -2.37 2.54 17.07
N ALA A 28 -2.22 1.56 16.19
CA ALA A 28 -3.08 1.40 15.03
C ALA A 28 -3.96 0.15 15.20
N PHE A 29 -5.14 0.15 14.59
CA PHE A 29 -6.02 -1.01 14.56
C PHE A 29 -6.27 -1.44 13.11
N PHE A 30 -6.19 -2.74 12.84
CA PHE A 30 -6.56 -3.30 11.55
C PHE A 30 -6.93 -4.78 11.71
N ASN A 31 -7.99 -5.24 11.04
CA ASN A 31 -8.40 -6.65 11.01
C ASN A 31 -8.32 -7.37 12.36
N ASN A 32 -8.94 -6.77 13.39
CA ASN A 32 -9.05 -7.36 14.73
C ASN A 32 -7.70 -7.52 15.47
N LYS A 33 -6.68 -6.78 15.03
CA LYS A 33 -5.38 -6.61 15.69
C LYS A 33 -5.14 -5.16 16.07
N LEU A 34 -4.49 -4.98 17.22
CA LEU A 34 -3.96 -3.71 17.70
C LEU A 34 -2.44 -3.74 17.61
N TYR A 35 -1.85 -2.76 16.93
CA TYR A 35 -0.40 -2.64 16.74
C TYR A 35 0.14 -1.54 17.64
N TYR A 36 1.14 -1.86 18.45
CA TYR A 36 1.66 -0.96 19.48
C TYR A 36 3.20 -0.96 19.48
N GLY A 37 3.82 0.21 19.36
CA GLY A 37 5.28 0.39 19.36
C GLY A 37 5.79 1.13 20.60
N PRO A 38 6.22 0.44 21.67
CA PRO A 38 6.80 1.05 22.86
C PRO A 38 8.25 1.50 22.62
N VAL A 39 8.78 2.33 23.53
CA VAL A 39 10.19 2.73 23.51
C VAL A 39 11.12 1.54 23.72
N ASN A 40 12.17 1.47 22.90
CA ASN A 40 13.21 0.43 22.88
C ASN A 40 12.65 -0.99 22.69
N GLY A 41 11.45 -1.12 22.12
CA GLY A 41 10.81 -2.39 21.82
C GLY A 41 10.34 -2.48 20.37
N PRO A 42 10.01 -3.68 19.90
CA PRO A 42 9.41 -3.86 18.58
C PRO A 42 7.97 -3.35 18.57
N ILE A 43 7.44 -3.08 17.37
CA ILE A 43 5.99 -2.98 17.22
C ILE A 43 5.42 -4.39 17.44
N MET A 44 4.43 -4.49 18.31
CA MET A 44 3.76 -5.73 18.66
C MET A 44 2.31 -5.70 18.19
N ALA A 45 1.83 -6.81 17.63
CA ALA A 45 0.44 -7.00 17.27
C ALA A 45 -0.28 -7.83 18.35
N PHE A 46 -1.36 -7.32 18.90
CA PHE A 46 -2.22 -8.01 19.86
C PHE A 46 -3.58 -8.31 19.22
N GLN A 47 -4.14 -9.49 19.46
CA GLN A 47 -5.37 -9.94 18.83
C GLN A 47 -6.56 -9.74 19.77
N PHE A 48 -7.70 -9.27 19.25
CA PHE A 48 -8.95 -9.32 19.99
C PHE A 48 -9.61 -10.70 19.88
N ALA A 49 -10.12 -11.23 20.99
CA ALA A 49 -10.95 -12.43 21.01
C ALA A 49 -12.00 -12.28 22.11
N ASN A 50 -13.27 -12.57 21.83
CA ASN A 50 -14.35 -12.43 22.81
C ASN A 50 -14.38 -11.05 23.50
N ALA A 51 -14.18 -9.99 22.70
CA ALA A 51 -14.10 -8.58 23.12
C ALA A 51 -12.94 -8.21 24.04
N VAL A 52 -12.00 -9.12 24.34
CA VAL A 52 -10.77 -8.84 25.10
C VAL A 52 -9.53 -8.90 24.21
N LEU A 53 -8.51 -8.12 24.55
CA LEU A 53 -7.22 -8.12 23.87
C LEU A 53 -6.31 -9.22 24.46
N SER A 54 -5.50 -9.88 23.62
CA SER A 54 -4.53 -10.87 24.07
C SER A 54 -3.49 -10.27 25.02
N THR A 55 -3.03 -11.06 26.00
CA THR A 55 -1.98 -10.64 26.95
C THR A 55 -0.57 -10.79 26.39
N THR A 56 -0.42 -11.60 25.33
CA THR A 56 0.81 -11.79 24.58
C THR A 56 0.60 -11.32 23.14
N PRO A 57 1.62 -10.74 22.49
CA PRO A 57 1.52 -10.41 21.09
C PRO A 57 1.45 -11.67 20.23
N VAL A 58 0.68 -11.61 19.15
CA VAL A 58 0.57 -12.66 18.14
C VAL A 58 1.62 -12.51 17.03
N SER A 59 2.22 -11.32 16.91
CA SER A 59 3.44 -11.11 16.14
C SER A 59 4.17 -9.83 16.58
N GLN A 60 5.41 -9.66 16.13
CA GLN A 60 6.23 -8.48 16.39
C GLN A 60 7.20 -8.18 15.24
N THR A 61 7.60 -6.92 15.09
CA THR A 61 8.63 -6.52 14.11
C THR A 61 10.01 -7.06 14.49
N PRO A 62 10.92 -7.27 13.52
CA PRO A 62 12.27 -7.77 13.78
C PRO A 62 13.17 -6.72 14.46
N ASN A 63 12.93 -5.43 14.22
CA ASN A 63 13.66 -4.32 14.83
C ASN A 63 12.88 -3.71 16.00
N ALA A 64 13.63 -3.01 16.86
CA ALA A 64 13.10 -2.20 17.95
C ALA A 64 13.19 -0.71 17.60
N PHE A 65 12.26 0.09 18.14
CA PHE A 65 12.20 1.52 17.91
C PHE A 65 12.73 2.28 19.12
N GLY A 66 13.79 3.08 18.93
CA GLY A 66 14.31 3.98 19.97
C GLY A 66 13.29 5.04 20.39
N TYR A 67 13.65 5.90 21.34
CA TYR A 67 12.74 6.95 21.82
C TYR A 67 12.18 7.84 20.68
N PRO A 68 10.84 8.03 20.57
CA PRO A 68 9.78 7.77 21.56
C PRO A 68 8.99 6.46 21.34
N GLY A 69 9.58 5.47 20.68
CA GLY A 69 8.89 4.29 20.16
C GLY A 69 8.40 4.59 18.74
N ALA A 70 7.34 3.91 18.31
CA ALA A 70 6.74 4.10 17.00
C ALA A 70 5.24 4.27 17.08
N THR A 71 4.72 5.28 16.37
CA THR A 71 3.29 5.44 16.09
C THR A 71 2.99 4.79 14.73
N PRO A 72 2.50 3.54 14.69
CA PRO A 72 2.12 2.90 13.44
C PRO A 72 0.94 3.61 12.76
N SER A 73 0.90 3.51 11.44
CA SER A 73 -0.27 3.82 10.61
C SER A 73 -0.53 2.66 9.66
N ILE A 74 -1.76 2.52 9.16
CA ILE A 74 -2.16 1.40 8.32
C ILE A 74 -2.64 1.92 6.96
N SER A 75 -2.19 1.28 5.90
CA SER A 75 -2.87 1.31 4.60
C SER A 75 -3.34 -0.08 4.22
N ALA A 76 -4.47 -0.22 3.54
CA ALA A 76 -4.99 -1.52 3.12
C ALA A 76 -5.91 -1.37 1.89
N ASN A 77 -6.15 -2.47 1.18
CA ASN A 77 -7.23 -2.58 0.21
C ASN A 77 -8.45 -3.22 0.90
N GLY A 78 -9.31 -2.39 1.50
CA GLY A 78 -10.37 -2.87 2.38
C GLY A 78 -9.77 -3.64 3.56
N ASN A 79 -10.09 -4.93 3.67
CA ASN A 79 -9.55 -5.83 4.70
C ASN A 79 -8.38 -6.69 4.20
N ALA A 80 -7.83 -6.42 3.00
CA ALA A 80 -6.73 -7.19 2.43
C ALA A 80 -5.47 -6.33 2.27
N ASN A 81 -4.32 -7.00 2.14
CA ASN A 81 -3.01 -6.36 1.84
C ASN A 81 -2.69 -5.19 2.78
N GLY A 82 -2.93 -5.38 4.08
CA GLY A 82 -2.65 -4.37 5.08
C GLY A 82 -1.15 -4.18 5.25
N ILE A 83 -0.71 -2.93 5.32
CA ILE A 83 0.68 -2.53 5.56
C ILE A 83 0.71 -1.67 6.80
N VAL A 84 1.54 -2.04 7.76
CA VAL A 84 1.88 -1.25 8.95
C VAL A 84 3.08 -0.38 8.59
N TRP A 85 2.89 0.93 8.58
CA TRP A 85 3.94 1.91 8.34
C TRP A 85 4.42 2.50 9.66
N ALA A 86 5.73 2.59 9.83
CA ALA A 86 6.34 3.18 11.02
C ALA A 86 7.60 3.97 10.66
N ALA A 87 7.79 5.11 11.31
CA ALA A 87 9.01 5.92 11.18
C ALA A 87 9.94 5.66 12.37
N GLU A 88 11.22 5.40 12.09
CA GLU A 88 12.27 5.30 13.09
C GLU A 88 13.00 6.65 13.22
N ASN A 89 13.17 7.09 14.47
CA ASN A 89 13.77 8.38 14.80
C ASN A 89 15.31 8.30 14.84
N THR A 90 15.92 8.23 13.66
CA THR A 90 17.38 8.12 13.44
C THR A 90 17.89 9.21 12.50
N ASN A 91 19.21 9.22 12.18
CA ASN A 91 19.78 10.09 11.16
C ASN A 91 20.65 9.27 10.17
N PRO A 92 20.18 9.01 8.93
CA PRO A 92 18.91 9.47 8.35
C PRO A 92 17.69 8.85 9.03
N ALA A 93 16.52 9.48 8.89
CA ALA A 93 15.26 8.86 9.30
C ALA A 93 15.02 7.55 8.51
N VAL A 94 14.32 6.60 9.11
CA VAL A 94 13.96 5.34 8.42
C VAL A 94 12.44 5.20 8.34
N LEU A 95 11.92 4.92 7.15
CA LEU A 95 10.54 4.49 6.97
C LEU A 95 10.54 2.98 6.79
N HIS A 96 9.75 2.30 7.63
CA HIS A 96 9.49 0.89 7.54
C HIS A 96 8.07 0.62 7.07
N ALA A 97 7.91 -0.47 6.33
CA ALA A 97 6.64 -1.06 5.96
C ALA A 97 6.65 -2.54 6.35
N TYR A 98 5.64 -2.99 7.09
CA TYR A 98 5.49 -4.38 7.48
C TYR A 98 4.14 -4.92 7.00
N ASP A 99 4.05 -6.22 6.71
CA ASP A 99 2.75 -6.84 6.47
C ASP A 99 1.93 -6.84 7.76
N ALA A 100 0.69 -6.38 7.69
CA ALA A 100 -0.17 -6.29 8.87
C ALA A 100 -0.55 -7.68 9.43
N THR A 101 -0.41 -8.75 8.65
CA THR A 101 -0.75 -10.11 9.06
C THR A 101 0.20 -10.63 10.12
N ASP A 102 1.50 -10.46 9.92
CA ASP A 102 2.55 -11.11 10.73
C ASP A 102 3.74 -10.20 11.02
N LEU A 103 3.69 -8.91 10.68
CA LEU A 103 4.75 -7.93 10.91
C LEU A 103 6.11 -8.28 10.26
N HIS A 104 6.13 -9.11 9.21
CA HIS A 104 7.34 -9.26 8.40
C HIS A 104 7.64 -7.96 7.64
N GLU A 105 8.92 -7.57 7.57
CA GLU A 105 9.33 -6.34 6.88
C GLU A 105 9.20 -6.50 5.36
N LEU A 106 8.41 -5.62 4.75
CA LEU A 106 8.19 -5.52 3.31
C LEU A 106 9.14 -4.49 2.67
N TYR A 107 9.44 -3.42 3.41
CA TYR A 107 10.26 -2.33 2.94
C TYR A 107 10.94 -1.58 4.09
N ASN A 108 12.17 -1.15 3.83
CA ASN A 108 12.97 -0.28 4.69
C ASN A 108 13.69 0.76 3.81
N SER A 109 13.62 2.05 4.15
CA SER A 109 14.23 3.12 3.34
C SER A 109 15.77 3.09 3.28
N ASN A 110 16.43 2.28 4.11
CA ASN A 110 17.88 2.07 4.04
C ASN A 110 18.28 0.94 3.08
N GLN A 111 17.34 0.11 2.62
CA GLN A 111 17.67 -1.05 1.78
C GLN A 111 18.04 -0.68 0.35
N ALA A 112 17.68 0.53 -0.09
CA ALA A 112 17.90 0.98 -1.46
C ALA A 112 19.38 1.26 -1.72
N ALA A 113 19.92 0.69 -2.81
CA ALA A 113 21.31 0.90 -3.20
C ALA A 113 21.64 2.41 -3.34
N GLY A 114 22.83 2.77 -2.86
CA GLY A 114 23.33 4.15 -2.93
C GLY A 114 22.57 5.16 -2.04
N GLY A 115 21.75 4.70 -1.09
CA GLY A 115 21.00 5.58 -0.20
C GLY A 115 19.89 6.36 -0.90
N ARG A 116 19.38 5.83 -2.02
CA ARG A 116 18.34 6.46 -2.87
C ARG A 116 17.08 6.87 -2.10
N ASP A 117 16.73 6.13 -1.05
CA ASP A 117 15.57 6.36 -0.21
C ASP A 117 15.89 7.04 1.14
N HIS A 118 17.15 7.43 1.39
CA HIS A 118 17.49 8.17 2.62
C HIS A 118 16.81 9.55 2.63
N PHE A 119 16.26 9.96 3.77
CA PHE A 119 15.49 11.19 3.88
C PHE A 119 15.64 11.87 5.24
N GLY A 120 16.23 13.08 5.24
CA GLY A 120 16.29 13.98 6.38
C GLY A 120 16.76 13.36 7.72
N THR A 121 16.61 14.13 8.80
CA THR A 121 16.82 13.65 10.15
C THR A 121 15.47 13.32 10.80
N GLY A 122 15.41 12.18 11.49
CA GLY A 122 14.23 11.69 12.18
C GLY A 122 13.69 12.69 13.19
N ASN A 123 12.39 12.59 13.44
CA ASN A 123 11.69 13.41 14.42
C ASN A 123 10.84 12.50 15.33
N LYS A 124 10.39 13.05 16.46
CA LYS A 124 9.64 12.34 17.49
C LYS A 124 8.15 12.47 17.23
N PHE A 125 7.37 11.49 17.69
CA PHE A 125 5.89 11.49 17.64
C PHE A 125 5.32 11.54 16.22
N ILE A 126 6.08 11.01 15.25
CA ILE A 126 5.70 11.04 13.84
C ILE A 126 4.69 9.96 13.55
N THR A 127 3.58 10.37 12.94
CA THR A 127 2.57 9.47 12.39
C THR A 127 2.70 9.50 10.87
N PRO A 128 3.21 8.44 10.23
CA PRO A 128 3.23 8.38 8.77
C PRO A 128 1.82 8.59 8.23
N THR A 129 1.68 9.45 7.21
CA THR A 129 0.39 9.76 6.60
C THR A 129 0.33 9.13 5.22
N ILE A 130 -0.71 8.35 4.94
CA ILE A 130 -0.87 7.68 3.64
C ILE A 130 -1.99 8.34 2.85
N ALA A 131 -1.68 8.84 1.66
CA ALA A 131 -2.64 9.44 0.75
C ALA A 131 -2.20 9.25 -0.70
N ASP A 132 -3.15 9.00 -1.61
CA ASP A 132 -2.89 8.93 -3.05
C ASP A 132 -1.71 8.00 -3.43
N GLY A 133 -1.69 6.80 -2.81
CA GLY A 133 -0.66 5.80 -3.04
C GLY A 133 0.74 6.19 -2.53
N LYS A 134 0.85 7.25 -1.72
CA LYS A 134 2.11 7.76 -1.18
C LYS A 134 2.10 7.76 0.35
N VAL A 135 3.28 7.63 0.93
CA VAL A 135 3.52 7.72 2.37
C VAL A 135 4.35 8.97 2.64
N PHE A 136 3.80 9.86 3.45
CA PHE A 136 4.41 11.13 3.84
C PHE A 136 4.92 11.00 5.27
N VAL A 137 6.19 11.34 5.48
CA VAL A 137 6.86 11.25 6.78
C VAL A 137 7.54 12.58 7.06
N ALA A 138 7.10 13.29 8.09
CA ALA A 138 7.73 14.54 8.50
C ALA A 138 9.10 14.28 9.15
N THR A 139 10.06 15.12 8.81
CA THR A 139 11.41 15.16 9.40
C THR A 139 11.57 16.46 10.19
N THR A 140 12.74 16.70 10.78
CA THR A 140 12.99 17.94 11.54
C THR A 140 12.89 19.22 10.71
N THR A 141 13.17 19.14 9.40
CA THR A 141 13.24 20.31 8.50
C THR A 141 12.48 20.14 7.19
N GLY A 142 11.72 19.04 7.03
CA GLY A 142 10.99 18.78 5.79
C GLY A 142 10.09 17.54 5.88
N ALA A 143 9.90 16.87 4.74
CA ALA A 143 9.17 15.61 4.67
C ALA A 143 9.79 14.68 3.62
N GLY A 144 9.85 13.38 3.94
CA GLY A 144 10.05 12.32 2.97
C GLY A 144 8.71 11.91 2.36
N VAL A 145 8.70 11.67 1.05
CA VAL A 145 7.51 11.21 0.32
C VAL A 145 7.87 9.95 -0.46
N PHE A 146 7.23 8.85 -0.10
CA PHE A 146 7.50 7.52 -0.63
C PHE A 146 6.33 7.02 -1.45
N GLY A 147 6.61 6.26 -2.50
CA GLY A 147 5.61 5.62 -3.33
C GLY A 147 6.25 4.48 -4.11
N VAL A 148 5.45 3.76 -4.91
CA VAL A 148 5.96 2.69 -5.78
C VAL A 148 7.00 3.27 -6.73
N LEU A 149 8.17 2.64 -6.81
CA LEU A 149 9.29 3.11 -7.62
C LEU A 149 8.88 3.17 -9.09
N GLY A 150 8.91 4.40 -9.61
CA GLY A 150 8.52 4.84 -10.95
C GLY A 150 7.00 4.89 -11.23
N GLY A 151 6.20 4.88 -10.17
CA GLY A 151 4.81 5.32 -10.19
C GLY A 151 3.81 4.26 -10.66
N THR A 152 2.55 4.70 -10.77
CA THR A 152 1.44 3.88 -11.27
C THR A 152 1.01 4.42 -12.63
N VAL A 153 1.07 3.59 -13.66
CA VAL A 153 0.47 3.89 -14.96
C VAL A 153 -0.95 3.35 -14.95
N PRO A 154 -2.00 4.18 -15.17
CA PRO A 154 -3.36 3.67 -15.24
C PRO A 154 -3.51 2.67 -16.39
N PRO A 155 -4.45 1.70 -16.31
CA PRO A 155 -4.72 0.82 -17.43
C PRO A 155 -5.28 1.61 -18.62
N PRO A 156 -4.94 1.24 -19.87
CA PRO A 156 -5.54 1.84 -21.04
C PRO A 156 -7.06 1.66 -21.08
N THR A 157 -7.73 2.56 -21.79
CA THR A 157 -9.17 2.53 -22.05
C THR A 157 -9.45 2.17 -23.50
N PHE A 158 -10.58 1.52 -23.76
CA PHE A 158 -11.01 1.17 -25.11
C PHE A 158 -12.22 1.99 -25.55
N SER A 159 -12.19 2.46 -26.80
CA SER A 159 -13.31 3.16 -27.44
C SER A 159 -13.52 2.63 -28.86
N PRO A 160 -14.72 2.12 -29.21
CA PRO A 160 -15.88 1.96 -28.34
C PRO A 160 -15.63 0.90 -27.24
N PRO A 161 -16.40 0.88 -26.14
CA PRO A 161 -16.16 -0.06 -25.05
C PRO A 161 -16.40 -1.52 -25.50
N PRO A 162 -15.82 -2.51 -24.79
CA PRO A 162 -16.06 -3.93 -25.06
C PRO A 162 -17.55 -4.27 -25.00
N GLY A 163 -18.02 -5.16 -25.89
CA GLY A 163 -19.44 -5.49 -26.01
C GLY A 163 -19.77 -6.25 -27.29
N THR A 164 -21.07 -6.38 -27.56
CA THR A 164 -21.60 -7.03 -28.77
C THR A 164 -21.89 -6.01 -29.86
N TYR A 165 -21.49 -6.32 -31.08
CA TYR A 165 -21.67 -5.48 -32.27
C TYR A 165 -22.18 -6.32 -33.44
N THR A 166 -22.99 -5.71 -34.31
CA THR A 166 -23.57 -6.37 -35.51
C THR A 166 -22.79 -6.09 -36.79
N SER A 167 -21.71 -5.32 -36.70
CA SER A 167 -20.86 -4.94 -37.82
C SER A 167 -19.43 -4.72 -37.33
N ALA A 168 -18.46 -4.83 -38.25
CA ALA A 168 -17.06 -4.69 -37.91
C ALA A 168 -16.78 -3.32 -37.24
N VAL A 169 -16.11 -3.33 -36.08
CA VAL A 169 -15.81 -2.13 -35.30
C VAL A 169 -14.34 -1.76 -35.39
N ARG A 170 -14.04 -0.46 -35.23
CA ARG A 170 -12.67 0.04 -35.08
C ARG A 170 -12.46 0.47 -33.63
N VAL A 171 -11.59 -0.23 -32.92
CA VAL A 171 -11.27 0.03 -31.53
C VAL A 171 -10.01 0.90 -31.45
N THR A 172 -10.15 2.05 -30.80
CA THR A 172 -9.04 2.91 -30.39
C THR A 172 -8.70 2.60 -28.94
N ILE A 173 -7.40 2.55 -28.63
CA ILE A 173 -6.90 2.40 -27.27
C ILE A 173 -6.28 3.73 -26.85
N SER A 174 -6.64 4.24 -25.68
CA SER A 174 -6.15 5.52 -25.15
C SER A 174 -5.70 5.39 -23.69
N ASP A 175 -4.74 6.22 -23.30
CA ASP A 175 -4.30 6.34 -21.91
C ASP A 175 -4.44 7.80 -21.44
N ALA A 176 -4.69 8.02 -20.15
CA ALA A 176 -4.75 9.36 -19.58
C ALA A 176 -3.38 10.05 -19.61
N ASN A 177 -2.29 9.29 -19.65
CA ASN A 177 -0.94 9.80 -19.81
C ASN A 177 -0.58 9.90 -21.30
N ALA A 178 -0.46 11.15 -21.79
CA ALA A 178 -0.12 11.43 -23.20
C ALA A 178 1.24 10.86 -23.65
N ASN A 179 2.15 10.55 -22.72
CA ASN A 179 3.47 9.99 -23.01
C ASN A 179 3.50 8.44 -22.95
N ALA A 180 2.36 7.80 -22.69
CA ALA A 180 2.29 6.35 -22.60
C ALA A 180 2.46 5.67 -23.97
N LYS A 181 3.32 4.65 -24.02
CA LYS A 181 3.37 3.69 -25.12
C LYS A 181 2.42 2.54 -24.81
N ILE A 182 1.42 2.34 -25.66
CA ILE A 182 0.40 1.30 -25.45
C ILE A 182 0.76 0.05 -26.25
N TYR A 183 0.86 -1.09 -25.58
CA TYR A 183 1.13 -2.40 -26.19
C TYR A 183 -0.08 -3.31 -26.02
N TYR A 184 -0.42 -4.08 -27.05
CA TYR A 184 -1.64 -4.89 -27.06
C TYR A 184 -1.47 -6.25 -27.74
N THR A 185 -2.44 -7.12 -27.46
CA THR A 185 -2.68 -8.43 -28.08
C THR A 185 -4.17 -8.55 -28.43
N THR A 186 -4.49 -9.36 -29.45
CA THR A 186 -5.88 -9.60 -29.91
C THR A 186 -6.30 -11.06 -29.79
N ASP A 187 -5.41 -11.93 -29.34
CA ASP A 187 -5.62 -13.36 -29.13
C ASP A 187 -5.95 -13.69 -27.66
N GLY A 188 -6.06 -12.67 -26.79
CA GLY A 188 -6.29 -12.84 -25.36
C GLY A 188 -5.05 -13.19 -24.54
N THR A 189 -3.84 -13.27 -25.13
CA THR A 189 -2.59 -13.44 -24.38
C THR A 189 -2.23 -12.17 -23.59
N THR A 190 -1.44 -12.30 -22.52
CA THR A 190 -1.04 -11.16 -21.70
C THR A 190 -0.03 -10.28 -22.44
N PRO A 191 -0.29 -8.99 -22.67
CA PRO A 191 0.63 -8.11 -23.36
C PRO A 191 1.84 -7.75 -22.49
N THR A 192 2.98 -7.55 -23.12
CA THR A 192 4.24 -7.09 -22.54
C THR A 192 4.79 -5.90 -23.33
N PRO A 193 5.84 -5.21 -22.86
CA PRO A 193 6.51 -4.17 -23.65
C PRO A 193 7.14 -4.65 -24.97
N SER A 194 7.16 -5.96 -25.23
CA SER A 194 7.58 -6.56 -26.51
C SER A 194 6.40 -6.94 -27.42
N SER A 195 5.15 -6.78 -26.96
CA SER A 195 3.95 -7.00 -27.79
C SER A 195 3.77 -5.92 -28.86
N THR A 196 2.66 -5.96 -29.59
CA THR A 196 2.41 -5.01 -30.68
C THR A 196 2.15 -3.62 -30.13
N LEU A 197 2.94 -2.63 -30.56
CA LEU A 197 2.73 -1.22 -30.21
C LEU A 197 1.51 -0.67 -30.95
N PHE A 198 0.55 -0.12 -30.22
CA PHE A 198 -0.64 0.52 -30.77
C PHE A 198 -0.26 1.83 -31.48
N ARG A 199 -0.58 1.92 -32.78
CA ARG A 199 -0.33 3.10 -33.62
C ARG A 199 -1.56 3.58 -34.41
N ARG A 200 -2.55 2.71 -34.59
CA ARG A 200 -3.75 2.96 -35.39
C ARG A 200 -4.91 2.13 -34.82
N PRO A 201 -6.18 2.56 -34.99
CA PRO A 201 -7.34 1.81 -34.54
C PRO A 201 -7.37 0.38 -35.09
N ILE A 202 -7.70 -0.58 -34.22
CA ILE A 202 -7.76 -2.01 -34.53
C ILE A 202 -9.11 -2.32 -35.15
N ARG A 203 -9.13 -2.89 -36.35
CA ARG A 203 -10.39 -3.35 -36.98
C ARG A 203 -10.73 -4.75 -36.47
N ILE A 204 -11.90 -4.89 -35.86
CA ILE A 204 -12.44 -6.15 -35.37
C ILE A 204 -13.55 -6.61 -36.32
N ALA A 205 -13.32 -7.73 -36.99
CA ALA A 205 -14.26 -8.32 -37.96
C ALA A 205 -14.75 -9.72 -37.55
N THR A 206 -14.27 -10.24 -36.42
CA THR A 206 -14.67 -11.49 -35.79
C THR A 206 -14.58 -11.31 -34.27
N THR A 207 -15.23 -12.17 -33.49
CA THR A 207 -15.13 -12.11 -32.03
C THR A 207 -13.67 -12.14 -31.58
N THR A 208 -13.25 -11.09 -30.88
CA THR A 208 -11.84 -10.84 -30.55
C THR A 208 -11.72 -10.33 -29.12
N THR A 209 -10.74 -10.85 -28.37
CA THR A 209 -10.39 -10.34 -27.04
C THR A 209 -9.13 -9.48 -27.14
N ILE A 210 -9.28 -8.20 -26.86
CA ILE A 210 -8.17 -7.24 -26.81
C ILE A 210 -7.67 -7.16 -25.38
N LYS A 211 -6.36 -7.35 -25.18
CA LYS A 211 -5.68 -6.99 -23.94
C LYS A 211 -4.64 -5.94 -24.21
N ALA A 212 -4.48 -4.96 -23.32
CA ALA A 212 -3.53 -3.87 -23.49
C ALA A 212 -2.88 -3.43 -22.17
N ILE A 213 -1.65 -2.93 -22.27
CA ILE A 213 -0.93 -2.22 -21.20
C ILE A 213 -0.41 -0.89 -21.73
N ALA A 214 -0.32 0.11 -20.86
CA ALA A 214 0.40 1.35 -21.10
C ALA A 214 1.77 1.29 -20.40
N VAL A 215 2.79 1.84 -21.04
CA VAL A 215 4.16 1.87 -20.52
C VAL A 215 4.69 3.29 -20.50
N VAL A 216 5.10 3.77 -19.32
CA VAL A 216 5.70 5.10 -19.10
C VAL A 216 6.97 4.92 -18.28
N GLY A 217 8.11 5.45 -18.73
CA GLY A 217 9.36 5.38 -17.98
C GLY A 217 9.85 3.95 -17.66
N GLY A 218 9.46 2.97 -18.47
CA GLY A 218 9.78 1.55 -18.25
C GLY A 218 8.79 0.79 -17.36
N ILE A 219 7.75 1.46 -16.85
CA ILE A 219 6.76 0.86 -15.95
C ILE A 219 5.46 0.59 -16.69
N SER A 220 4.95 -0.63 -16.52
CA SER A 220 3.72 -1.10 -17.16
C SER A 220 2.53 -0.88 -16.25
N SER A 221 1.40 -0.49 -16.85
CA SER A 221 0.11 -0.45 -16.19
C SER A 221 -0.40 -1.86 -15.84
N PRO A 222 -1.46 -1.98 -15.02
CA PRO A 222 -2.31 -3.15 -15.03
C PRO A 222 -2.85 -3.45 -16.45
N VAL A 223 -3.17 -4.72 -16.71
CA VAL A 223 -3.73 -5.15 -18.01
C VAL A 223 -5.19 -4.72 -18.13
N ALA A 224 -5.50 -3.91 -19.14
CA ALA A 224 -6.87 -3.68 -19.60
C ALA A 224 -7.30 -4.86 -20.49
N SER A 225 -8.50 -5.40 -20.29
CA SER A 225 -9.03 -6.53 -21.06
C SER A 225 -10.46 -6.27 -21.51
N GLY A 226 -10.77 -6.57 -22.77
CA GLY A 226 -12.08 -6.36 -23.34
C GLY A 226 -12.39 -7.31 -24.49
N THR A 227 -13.54 -7.95 -24.45
CA THR A 227 -14.02 -8.83 -25.52
C THR A 227 -15.04 -8.09 -26.40
N TYR A 228 -14.82 -8.16 -27.71
CA TYR A 228 -15.71 -7.64 -28.74
C TYR A 228 -16.33 -8.81 -29.47
N THR A 229 -17.63 -9.01 -29.30
CA THR A 229 -18.37 -10.11 -29.90
C THR A 229 -19.05 -9.61 -31.16
N LEU A 230 -18.86 -10.30 -32.28
CA LEU A 230 -19.54 -9.97 -33.54
C LEU A 230 -20.66 -11.00 -33.80
N GLN A 231 -21.90 -10.53 -33.97
CA GLN A 231 -23.10 -11.36 -34.14
C GLN A 231 -24.02 -10.83 -35.24
#